data_AF-A0A386HKW8-F1
#
_entry.id   AF-A0A386HKW8-F1
#
_cell.length_a   1.000
_cell.length_b   1.000
_cell.length_c   1.000
_cell.angle_alpha   90.00
_cell.angle_beta   90.00
_cell.angle_gamma   90.00
#
_symmetry.space_group_name_H-M   'P 1'
#
loop_
_entity.id
_entity.type
_entity.pdbx_description
1 polymer ?
#
loop_
_entity_poly.entity_id
_entity_poly.type
_entity_poly.pdbx_seq_one_letter_code
_entity_poly.pdbx_strand_id
1 'polypeptide(L)'
;MPVSWKGHRYGRDGESLGALSDLEYDVIKAQGQHKDWSAQIVKEATINDLSKEAIDFARIQYKEKNPQLREEIDSWSDTLFLNKAKITIKGKITNSAILLLGKFQQKFNRKLRHIVGRI
;
A
#
# COMPACT_ATOMS: atom_id res chain seq x y z
N MET A 1 -15.50 7.49 9.26
CA MET A 1 -16.54 8.25 10.00
C MET A 1 -15.85 9.23 10.93
N PRO A 2 -16.26 10.50 10.99
CA PRO A 2 -15.63 11.51 11.83
C PRO A 2 -15.85 11.24 13.32
N VAL A 3 -14.84 11.56 14.13
CA VAL A 3 -14.89 11.40 15.58
C VAL A 3 -15.74 12.52 16.17
N SER A 4 -16.67 12.16 17.07
CA SER A 4 -17.49 13.12 17.81
C SER A 4 -17.00 13.29 19.24
N TRP A 5 -17.04 14.51 19.76
CA TRP A 5 -16.82 14.81 21.18
C TRP A 5 -18.12 15.37 21.78
N LYS A 6 -18.59 14.76 22.87
CA LYS A 6 -19.90 15.07 23.51
C LYS A 6 -21.08 15.14 22.52
N GLY A 7 -21.07 14.28 21.49
CA GLY A 7 -22.12 14.24 20.46
C GLY A 7 -21.97 15.25 19.32
N HIS A 8 -20.99 16.16 19.40
CA HIS A 8 -20.71 17.14 18.34
C HIS A 8 -19.49 16.73 17.51
N ARG A 9 -19.54 17.01 16.21
CA ARG A 9 -18.42 16.81 15.28
C ARG A 9 -17.82 18.16 14.98
N TYR A 10 -16.49 18.24 15.07
CA TYR A 10 -15.76 19.48 14.87
C TYR A 10 -14.85 19.36 13.65
N GLY A 11 -14.76 20.45 12.89
CA GLY A 11 -13.90 20.63 11.73
C GLY A 11 -13.02 21.87 11.92
N ARG A 12 -11.98 22.01 11.09
CA ARG A 12 -11.19 23.25 11.05
C ARG A 12 -11.76 24.16 9.98
N ASP A 13 -12.10 25.38 10.36
CA ASP A 13 -12.45 26.44 9.42
C ASP A 13 -11.37 27.53 9.52
N GLY A 14 -10.42 27.48 8.58
CA GLY A 14 -9.18 28.24 8.64
C GLY A 14 -8.35 27.93 9.90
N GLU A 15 -8.16 28.94 10.76
CA GLU A 15 -7.43 28.83 12.02
C GLU A 15 -8.30 28.45 13.22
N SER A 16 -9.64 28.45 13.05
CA SER A 16 -10.58 28.20 14.15
C SER A 16 -11.14 26.79 14.15
N LEU A 17 -11.49 26.29 15.35
CA LEU A 17 -12.25 25.05 15.51
C LEU A 17 -13.74 25.37 15.47
N GLY A 18 -14.46 24.80 14.51
CA GLY A 18 -15.89 25.02 14.30
C GLY A 18 -16.68 23.72 14.28
N ALA A 19 -18.01 23.83 14.17
CA ALA A 19 -18.84 22.69 13.84
C ALA A 19 -18.45 22.16 12.45
N LEU A 20 -18.34 20.84 12.32
CA LEU A 20 -18.07 20.23 11.02
C LEU A 20 -19.23 20.52 10.06
N SER A 21 -18.93 21.06 8.88
CA SER A 21 -19.97 21.32 7.88
C SER A 21 -20.52 20.04 7.27
N ASP A 22 -21.75 20.09 6.75
CA ASP A 22 -22.38 18.94 6.08
C ASP A 22 -21.60 18.50 4.83
N LEU A 23 -21.02 19.46 4.09
CA LEU A 23 -20.16 19.16 2.94
C LEU A 23 -18.91 18.37 3.35
N GLU A 24 -18.20 18.81 4.38
CA GLU A 24 -17.03 18.09 4.89
C GLU A 24 -17.42 16.70 5.42
N TYR A 25 -18.57 16.61 6.09
CA TYR A 25 -19.10 15.35 6.59
C TYR A 25 -19.33 14.34 5.46
N ASP A 26 -19.97 14.76 4.37
CA ASP A 26 -20.23 13.92 3.21
C ASP A 26 -18.93 13.53 2.49
N VAL A 27 -17.97 14.44 2.37
CA VAL A 27 -16.64 14.16 1.82
C VAL A 27 -15.91 13.09 2.66
N ILE A 28 -15.85 13.26 3.98
CA ILE A 28 -15.21 12.30 4.91
C ILE A 28 -15.91 10.94 4.86
N LYS A 29 -17.24 10.92 4.69
CA LYS A 29 -17.98 9.68 4.49
C LYS A 29 -17.61 8.99 3.18
N ALA A 30 -17.46 9.75 2.09
CA ALA A 30 -17.10 9.21 0.79
C ALA A 30 -15.65 8.65 0.76
N GLN A 31 -14.72 9.22 1.54
CA GLN A 31 -13.32 8.72 1.62
C GLN A 31 -13.23 7.25 2.05
N GLY A 32 -14.09 6.81 2.98
CA GLY A 32 -14.11 5.42 3.45
C GLY A 32 -14.56 4.39 2.40
N GLN A 33 -15.12 4.84 1.27
CA GLN A 33 -15.52 3.98 0.17
C GLN A 33 -14.37 3.69 -0.81
N HIS A 34 -13.26 4.43 -0.72
CA HIS A 34 -12.13 4.21 -1.61
C HIS A 34 -11.35 2.96 -1.17
N LYS A 35 -11.39 1.92 -2.01
CA LYS A 35 -10.60 0.70 -1.80
C LYS A 35 -9.12 1.06 -1.90
N ASP A 36 -8.34 0.64 -0.90
CA ASP A 36 -6.88 0.79 -0.92
C ASP A 36 -6.30 0.24 -2.22
N TRP A 37 -5.92 1.15 -3.12
CA TRP A 37 -5.37 0.81 -4.43
C TRP A 37 -4.08 0.01 -4.28
N SER A 38 -3.28 0.30 -3.27
CA SER A 38 -1.97 -0.30 -3.04
C SER A 38 -2.09 -1.80 -2.74
N ALA A 39 -3.14 -2.19 -2.02
CA ALA A 39 -3.46 -3.57 -1.67
C ALA A 39 -4.26 -4.33 -2.75
N GLN A 40 -4.66 -3.69 -3.85
CA GLN A 40 -5.41 -4.36 -4.91
C GLN A 40 -4.55 -5.39 -5.64
N ILE A 41 -5.16 -6.55 -5.94
CA ILE A 41 -4.52 -7.64 -6.67
C ILE A 41 -4.44 -7.34 -8.17
N VAL A 42 -3.25 -7.51 -8.74
CA VAL A 42 -3.04 -7.47 -10.19
C VAL A 42 -3.10 -8.90 -10.73
N LYS A 43 -4.23 -9.27 -11.33
CA LYS A 43 -4.54 -10.66 -11.73
C LYS A 43 -3.51 -11.28 -12.69
N GLU A 44 -2.97 -10.46 -13.59
CA GLU A 44 -2.02 -10.89 -14.62
C GLU A 44 -0.56 -10.93 -14.13
N ALA A 45 -0.29 -10.37 -12.94
CA ALA A 45 1.08 -10.26 -12.45
C ALA A 45 1.46 -11.49 -11.62
N THR A 46 2.68 -11.95 -11.85
CA THR A 46 3.30 -13.10 -11.20
C THR A 46 4.59 -12.69 -10.51
N ILE A 47 5.17 -13.58 -9.71
CA ILE A 47 6.47 -13.33 -9.08
C ILE A 47 7.58 -13.08 -10.12
N ASN A 48 7.43 -13.58 -11.35
CA ASN A 48 8.39 -13.38 -12.43
C ASN A 48 8.40 -11.94 -12.96
N ASP A 49 7.39 -11.14 -12.65
CA ASP A 49 7.34 -9.71 -12.96
C ASP A 49 8.12 -8.87 -11.94
N LEU A 50 8.55 -9.48 -10.83
CA LEU A 50 9.37 -8.85 -9.80
C LEU A 50 10.87 -9.09 -10.07
N SER A 51 11.69 -8.09 -9.75
CA SER A 51 13.15 -8.18 -9.80
C SER A 51 13.66 -8.97 -8.60
N LYS A 52 14.55 -9.93 -8.87
CA LYS A 52 15.17 -10.74 -7.81
C LYS A 52 16.06 -9.87 -6.93
N GLU A 53 16.80 -8.96 -7.55
CA GLU A 53 17.68 -8.00 -6.88
C GLU A 53 16.90 -7.11 -5.92
N ALA A 54 15.71 -6.64 -6.32
CA ALA A 54 14.83 -5.86 -5.47
C ALA A 54 14.28 -6.68 -4.28
N ILE A 55 13.94 -7.96 -4.50
CA ILE A 55 13.50 -8.87 -3.43
C ILE A 55 14.63 -9.10 -2.42
N ASP A 56 15.85 -9.34 -2.89
CA ASP A 56 17.01 -9.57 -2.04
C ASP A 56 17.34 -8.32 -1.21
N PHE A 57 17.28 -7.13 -1.82
CA PHE A 57 17.42 -5.87 -1.10
C PHE A 57 16.31 -5.67 -0.05
N ALA A 58 15.06 -5.97 -0.40
CA ALA A 58 13.94 -5.89 0.53
C ALA A 58 14.13 -6.83 1.73
N ARG A 59 14.71 -8.02 1.54
CA ARG A 59 15.04 -8.94 2.65
C ARG A 59 16.07 -8.33 3.59
N ILE A 60 17.12 -7.69 3.08
CA ILE A 60 18.14 -7.00 3.90
C ILE A 60 17.46 -5.94 4.77
N GLN A 61 16.67 -5.07 4.16
CA GLN A 61 15.96 -3.99 4.87
C GLN A 61 14.95 -4.54 5.89
N TYR A 62 14.25 -5.63 5.56
CA TYR A 62 13.32 -6.27 6.48
C TYR A 62 14.04 -6.88 7.69
N LYS A 63 15.24 -7.47 7.50
CA LYS A 63 16.13 -7.97 8.57
C LYS A 63 16.67 -6.86 9.46
N GLU A 64 16.92 -5.67 8.92
CA GLU A 64 17.32 -4.50 9.71
C GLU A 64 16.18 -4.01 10.60
N LYS A 65 14.94 -3.99 10.08
CA LYS A 65 13.76 -3.57 10.84
C LYS A 65 13.23 -4.64 11.81
N ASN A 66 13.56 -5.91 11.58
CA ASN A 66 13.11 -7.03 12.41
C ASN A 66 14.30 -7.90 12.84
N PRO A 67 15.19 -7.42 13.73
CA PRO A 67 16.40 -8.12 14.13
C PRO A 67 16.16 -9.52 14.69
N GLN A 68 15.04 -9.72 15.38
CA GLN A 68 14.62 -10.97 16.00
C GLN A 68 14.22 -12.06 15.01
N LEU A 69 13.95 -11.70 13.75
CA LEU A 69 13.53 -12.63 12.70
C LEU A 69 14.64 -12.95 11.70
N ARG A 70 15.87 -12.44 11.91
CA ARG A 70 16.96 -12.52 10.91
C ARG A 70 17.23 -13.94 10.43
N GLU A 71 17.37 -14.88 11.35
CA GLU A 71 17.62 -16.29 11.04
C GLU A 71 16.43 -16.94 10.33
N GLU A 72 15.20 -16.60 10.75
CA GLU A 72 13.98 -17.13 10.15
C GLU A 72 13.82 -16.63 8.70
N ILE A 73 14.09 -15.35 8.44
CA ILE A 73 13.99 -14.72 7.12
C ILE A 73 14.88 -15.42 6.09
N ASP A 74 16.08 -15.86 6.50
CA ASP A 74 17.02 -16.55 5.61
C ASP A 74 16.52 -17.95 5.22
N SER A 75 15.68 -18.58 6.04
CA SER A 75 15.03 -19.86 5.73
C SER A 75 13.82 -19.72 4.80
N TRP A 76 13.25 -18.52 4.65
CA TRP A 76 12.01 -18.31 3.90
C TRP A 76 12.24 -18.32 2.39
N SER A 77 11.32 -18.95 1.65
CA SER A 77 11.20 -18.76 0.21
C SER A 77 10.73 -17.35 -0.15
N ASP A 78 10.97 -16.89 -1.39
CA ASP A 78 10.56 -15.55 -1.83
C ASP A 78 9.05 -15.34 -1.66
N THR A 79 8.23 -16.35 -1.96
CA THR A 79 6.78 -16.29 -1.79
C THR A 79 6.36 -16.18 -0.33
N LEU A 80 7.03 -16.90 0.58
CA LEU A 80 6.74 -16.82 2.01
C LEU A 80 7.15 -15.47 2.58
N PHE A 81 8.36 -15.01 2.23
CA PHE A 81 8.88 -13.69 2.62
C PHE A 81 7.93 -12.58 2.17
N LEU A 82 7.54 -12.54 0.89
CA LEU A 82 6.67 -11.50 0.35
C LEU A 82 5.28 -11.49 0.99
N ASN A 83 4.75 -12.64 1.41
CA ASN A 83 3.48 -12.71 2.15
C ASN A 83 3.65 -12.24 3.60
N LYS A 84 4.72 -12.65 4.28
CA LYS A 84 5.03 -12.24 5.68
C LYS A 84 5.31 -10.74 5.78
N ALA A 85 5.98 -10.18 4.77
CA ALA A 85 6.19 -8.74 4.62
C ALA A 85 4.93 -7.96 4.20
N LYS A 86 3.79 -8.64 3.98
CA LYS A 86 2.51 -8.07 3.50
C LYS A 86 2.60 -7.34 2.15
N ILE A 87 3.63 -7.63 1.37
CA ILE A 87 3.81 -7.10 0.01
C ILE A 87 2.88 -7.85 -0.96
N THR A 88 2.68 -9.15 -0.72
CA THR A 88 1.70 -9.98 -1.45
C THR A 88 0.59 -10.45 -0.51
N ILE A 89 -0.56 -10.79 -1.08
CA ILE A 89 -1.71 -11.31 -0.32
C ILE A 89 -2.03 -12.70 -0.83
N LYS A 90 -1.78 -13.72 0.00
CA LYS A 90 -1.96 -15.14 -0.35
C LYS A 90 -1.22 -15.52 -1.64
N GLY A 91 0.01 -15.02 -1.79
CA GLY A 91 0.88 -15.23 -2.96
C GLY A 91 0.48 -14.43 -4.20
N LYS A 92 -0.58 -13.62 -4.14
CA LYS A 92 -1.01 -12.76 -5.25
C LYS A 92 -0.29 -11.42 -5.20
N ILE A 93 0.15 -10.95 -6.37
CA ILE A 93 0.88 -9.69 -6.53
C ILE A 93 -0.07 -8.51 -6.37
N THR A 94 0.34 -7.52 -5.58
CA THR A 94 -0.39 -6.27 -5.35
C THR A 94 0.21 -5.13 -6.17
N ASN A 95 -0.50 -4.00 -6.30
CA ASN A 95 0.05 -2.80 -6.93
C ASN A 95 1.33 -2.33 -6.22
N SER A 96 1.36 -2.37 -4.89
CA SER A 96 2.57 -2.06 -4.12
C SER A 96 3.74 -2.98 -4.44
N ALA A 97 3.50 -4.28 -4.61
CA ALA A 97 4.55 -5.23 -4.97
C ALA A 97 5.21 -4.88 -6.30
N ILE A 98 4.40 -4.51 -7.30
CA ILE A 98 4.93 -4.08 -8.61
C ILE A 98 5.67 -2.76 -8.48
N LEU A 99 5.13 -1.80 -7.72
CA LEU A 99 5.76 -0.48 -7.57
C LEU A 99 7.11 -0.56 -6.87
N LEU A 100 7.22 -1.39 -5.82
CA LEU A 100 8.42 -1.52 -5.00
C LEU A 100 9.45 -2.49 -5.58
N LEU A 101 8.99 -3.61 -6.14
CA LEU A 101 9.84 -4.75 -6.51
C LEU A 101 9.74 -5.12 -7.99
N GLY A 102 8.95 -4.39 -8.79
CA GLY A 102 8.78 -4.69 -10.22
C GLY A 102 10.07 -4.53 -11.01
N LYS A 103 10.22 -5.35 -12.05
CA LYS A 103 11.34 -5.19 -13.00
C LYS A 103 11.23 -3.83 -13.70
N PHE A 104 12.28 -3.02 -13.61
CA PHE A 104 12.39 -1.73 -14.31
C PHE A 104 12.67 -1.96 -15.81
N GLN A 105 11.73 -2.51 -16.55
CA GLN A 105 11.80 -2.53 -18.01
C GLN A 105 11.30 -1.17 -18.52
N GLN A 106 12.06 -0.48 -19.37
CA GLN A 106 11.70 0.86 -19.90
C GLN A 106 10.28 0.93 -20.55
N LYS A 107 9.68 -0.22 -20.89
CA LYS A 107 8.27 -0.34 -21.35
C LYS A 107 7.21 -0.14 -20.25
N PHE A 108 7.59 -0.20 -18.97
CA PHE A 108 6.70 -0.14 -17.80
C PHE A 108 6.03 1.23 -17.61
N ASN A 109 6.66 2.30 -18.13
CA ASN A 109 6.15 3.68 -18.05
C ASN A 109 4.89 3.96 -18.91
N ARG A 110 4.38 2.94 -19.62
CA ARG A 110 3.13 3.04 -20.40
C ARG A 110 1.94 2.35 -19.71
N LYS A 111 2.17 1.34 -18.86
CA LYS A 111 1.10 0.57 -18.21
C LYS A 111 0.55 1.26 -16.94
N LEU A 112 1.40 1.99 -16.21
CA LEU A 112 1.00 2.82 -15.06
C LEU A 112 0.39 4.18 -15.43
N ARG A 113 0.58 4.67 -16.67
CA ARG A 113 -0.02 5.95 -17.11
C ARG A 113 -1.55 5.96 -16.99
N HIS A 114 -2.19 4.81 -17.25
CA HIS A 114 -3.64 4.66 -17.08
C HIS A 114 -4.09 4.54 -15.62
N ILE A 115 -3.17 4.22 -14.70
CA ILE A 115 -3.47 3.96 -13.29
C ILE A 115 -3.20 5.21 -12.44
N VAL A 116 -2.14 5.96 -12.74
CA VAL A 116 -1.74 7.18 -12.00
C VAL A 116 -2.41 8.44 -12.57
N GLY A 117 -2.77 8.47 -13.86
CA GLY A 117 -3.39 9.63 -14.53
C GLY A 117 -4.86 9.91 -14.19
N ARG A 118 -5.37 9.37 -13.07
CA ARG A 118 -6.74 9.59 -12.57
C ARG A 118 -6.78 10.08 -11.11
N ILE A 119 -5.64 10.47 -10.56
CA ILE A 119 -5.56 11.18 -9.27
C ILE A 119 -5.52 12.68 -9.56
#